data_AF-A0A7C8GVV7-F1
#
_entry.id   AF-A0A7C8GVV7-F1
#
_cell.length_a   1.000
_cell.length_b   1.000
_cell.length_c   1.000
_cell.angle_alpha   90.00
_cell.angle_beta   90.00
_cell.angle_gamma   90.00
#
_symmetry.space_group_name_H-M   'P 1'
#
loop_
_entity.id
_entity.type
_entity.pdbx_description
1 polymer ?
#
loop_
_entity_poly.entity_id
_entity_poly.type
_entity_poly.pdbx_seq_one_letter_code
_entity_poly.pdbx_strand_id
1 'polypeptide(L)'
;MGDVKWIKLSTQMFEDEKIRLIEKMPEADTILIIWVKLLSQAGKVNASGYIYLSESIPYTDEMLATVFDRPIGVVRMALDIFRKFGMIEIDENHFIAISKWEKYQNIEGLERIREQTRQRVAKHRERKKLGTNTESNDTVTLRNATEEELELEEELDKEKEINKDPVRDLYDHYLSFDIVSHKKLTKSMRSAANARLKDYSFDDLKKAIENYAHVFKSDSHWFKQRYTFADLMRDKDVRKFVDEADPVNNFKKDKGNGNNAIYG
;
A
#
# COMPACT_ATOMS: atom_id res chain seq x y z
N MET A 1 -4.49 -16.60 17.07
CA MET A 1 -4.35 -15.34 16.30
C MET A 1 -3.13 -15.46 15.38
N GLY A 2 -3.18 -14.88 14.18
CA GLY A 2 -2.05 -14.92 13.25
C GLY A 2 -0.85 -14.17 13.81
N ASP A 3 0.31 -14.81 13.75
CA ASP A 3 1.58 -14.32 14.29
C ASP A 3 2.05 -13.10 13.49
N VAL A 4 2.11 -11.92 14.11
CA VAL A 4 2.57 -10.70 13.44
C VAL A 4 4.09 -10.74 13.39
N LYS A 5 4.62 -10.94 12.19
CA LYS A 5 6.06 -11.17 11.97
C LYS A 5 6.91 -9.89 11.96
N TRP A 6 6.29 -8.71 11.82
CA TRP A 6 7.02 -7.45 11.69
C TRP A 6 6.16 -6.24 12.05
N ILE A 7 6.82 -5.15 12.45
CA ILE A 7 6.28 -3.80 12.58
C ILE A 7 6.99 -2.88 11.58
N LYS A 8 6.32 -1.81 11.13
CA LYS A 8 6.96 -0.81 10.25
C LYS A 8 7.54 0.32 11.09
N LEU A 9 8.78 0.72 10.79
CA LEU A 9 9.39 1.94 11.30
C LEU A 9 9.53 2.94 10.15
N SER A 10 9.15 4.20 10.40
CA SER A 10 9.33 5.27 9.41
C SER A 10 10.83 5.53 9.20
N THR A 11 11.24 5.74 7.94
CA THR A 11 12.61 6.18 7.63
C THR A 11 12.89 7.59 8.13
N GLN A 12 11.86 8.35 8.50
CA GLN A 12 11.94 9.69 9.10
C GLN A 12 11.73 9.68 10.61
N MET A 13 11.81 8.51 11.28
CA MET A 13 11.57 8.42 12.73
C MET A 13 12.48 9.35 13.54
N PHE A 14 13.74 9.54 13.12
CA PHE A 14 14.69 10.42 13.79
C PHE A 14 14.47 11.91 13.49
N GLU A 15 13.55 12.24 12.58
CA GLU A 15 13.08 13.61 12.35
C GLU A 15 11.94 13.99 13.30
N ASP A 16 11.32 13.00 13.98
CA ASP A 16 10.27 13.25 14.97
C ASP A 16 10.82 14.06 16.15
N GLU A 17 10.14 15.16 16.48
CA GLU A 17 10.58 16.10 17.50
C GLU A 17 10.74 15.44 18.88
N LYS A 18 9.89 14.48 19.24
CA LYS A 18 9.97 13.77 20.52
C LYS A 18 11.20 12.86 20.56
N ILE A 19 11.49 12.16 19.45
CA ILE A 19 12.70 11.34 19.31
C ILE A 19 13.95 12.22 19.40
N ARG A 20 13.97 13.36 18.71
CA ARG A 20 15.10 14.32 18.78
C ARG A 20 15.31 14.89 20.18
N LEU A 21 14.24 15.10 20.94
CA LEU A 21 14.32 15.53 22.34
C LEU A 21 14.91 14.42 23.23
N ILE A 22 14.51 13.16 23.02
CA ILE A 22 15.07 12.01 23.73
C ILE A 22 16.57 11.84 23.43
N GLU A 23 17.00 12.06 22.19
CA GLU A 23 18.42 12.01 21.79
C GLU A 23 19.32 13.03 22.54
N LYS A 24 18.72 14.00 23.23
CA LYS A 24 19.43 14.99 24.05
C LYS A 24 19.38 14.70 25.55
N MET A 25 18.70 13.64 25.97
CA MET A 25 18.60 13.24 27.37
C MET A 25 19.77 12.32 27.78
N PRO A 26 20.13 12.28 29.08
CA PRO A 26 20.94 11.18 29.61
C PRO A 26 20.27 9.84 29.31
N GLU A 27 21.07 8.79 29.11
CA GLU A 27 20.55 7.45 28.75
C GLU A 27 19.76 7.40 27.42
N ALA A 28 19.94 8.38 26.52
CA ALA A 28 19.22 8.48 25.24
C ALA A 28 19.13 7.14 24.48
N ASP A 29 20.27 6.49 24.24
CA ASP A 29 20.32 5.20 23.54
C ASP A 29 19.51 4.13 24.25
N THR A 30 19.61 4.05 25.58
CA THR A 30 18.85 3.10 26.39
C THR A 30 17.35 3.36 26.31
N ILE A 31 16.94 4.63 26.40
CA ILE A 31 15.53 5.05 26.27
C ILE A 31 15.00 4.68 24.88
N LEU A 32 15.72 5.02 23.80
CA LEU A 32 15.31 4.69 22.43
C LEU A 32 15.23 3.17 22.19
N ILE A 33 16.13 2.39 22.77
CA ILE A 33 16.04 0.92 22.73
C ILE A 33 14.77 0.43 23.43
N ILE A 34 14.43 0.98 24.61
CA ILE A 34 13.19 0.63 25.30
C ILE A 34 11.97 0.97 24.45
N TRP A 35 11.98 2.11 23.74
CA TRP A 35 10.91 2.48 22.82
C TRP A 35 10.72 1.44 21.71
N VAL A 36 11.79 1.02 21.04
CA VAL A 36 11.73 -0.02 19.99
C VAL A 36 11.25 -1.36 20.56
N LYS A 37 11.67 -1.72 21.78
CA LYS A 37 11.19 -2.94 22.46
C LYS A 37 9.70 -2.87 22.78
N LEU A 38 9.18 -1.72 23.21
CA LEU A 38 7.74 -1.51 23.42
C LEU A 38 6.95 -1.67 22.11
N LEU A 39 7.41 -1.04 21.02
CA LEU A 39 6.78 -1.21 19.71
C LEU A 39 6.77 -2.68 19.27
N SER A 40 7.87 -3.40 19.47
CA SER A 40 7.94 -4.84 19.18
C SER A 40 6.96 -5.65 20.02
N GLN A 41 6.76 -5.30 21.30
CA GLN A 41 5.80 -5.99 22.16
C GLN A 41 4.36 -5.72 21.76
N ALA A 42 4.01 -4.48 21.44
CA ALA A 42 2.70 -4.13 20.90
C ALA A 42 2.41 -4.88 19.59
N GLY A 43 3.42 -5.03 18.72
CA GLY A 43 3.33 -5.84 17.50
C GLY A 43 3.07 -7.33 17.79
N LYS A 44 3.77 -7.89 18.78
CA LYS A 44 3.59 -9.30 19.21
C LYS A 44 2.20 -9.55 19.78
N VAL A 45 1.71 -8.65 20.62
CA VAL A 45 0.37 -8.73 21.21
C VAL A 45 -0.71 -8.57 20.14
N ASN A 46 -0.49 -7.67 19.17
CA ASN A 46 -1.39 -7.44 18.04
C ASN A 46 -2.83 -7.10 18.48
N ALA A 47 -2.93 -6.27 19.51
CA ALA A 47 -4.18 -5.74 20.05
C ALA A 47 -4.10 -4.22 20.05
N SER A 48 -4.15 -3.58 18.88
CA SER A 48 -4.28 -2.12 18.72
C SER A 48 -3.29 -1.26 19.54
N GLY A 49 -2.05 -1.75 19.70
CA GLY A 49 -1.00 -1.02 20.41
C GLY A 49 -0.89 -1.33 21.91
N TYR A 50 -1.75 -2.19 22.46
CA TYR A 50 -1.67 -2.62 23.85
C TYR A 50 -0.47 -3.53 24.10
N ILE A 51 0.11 -3.39 25.30
CA ILE A 51 1.27 -4.12 25.78
C ILE A 51 0.92 -4.74 27.13
N TYR A 52 0.78 -6.08 27.17
CA TYR A 52 0.45 -6.85 28.36
C TYR A 52 1.06 -8.25 28.33
N LEU A 53 1.19 -8.90 29.49
CA LEU A 53 1.69 -10.27 29.57
C LEU A 53 0.62 -11.25 29.04
N SER A 54 -0.62 -11.05 29.47
CA SER A 54 -1.81 -11.75 28.99
C SER A 54 -3.00 -10.79 29.02
N GLU A 55 -4.11 -11.15 28.38
CA GLU A 55 -5.30 -10.27 28.24
C GLU A 55 -5.81 -9.72 29.59
N SER A 56 -5.55 -10.42 30.70
CA SER A 56 -5.93 -10.02 32.06
C SER A 56 -4.77 -9.53 32.94
N ILE A 57 -3.53 -9.51 32.45
CA ILE A 57 -2.33 -9.19 33.27
C ILE A 57 -1.52 -8.09 32.58
N PRO A 58 -1.58 -6.83 33.06
CA PRO A 58 -0.73 -5.77 32.57
C PRO A 58 0.73 -6.04 32.94
N TYR A 59 1.66 -5.51 32.14
CA TYR A 59 3.07 -5.54 32.49
C TYR A 59 3.36 -4.53 33.60
N THR A 60 4.06 -4.96 34.66
CA THR A 60 4.63 -4.04 35.65
C THR A 60 6.03 -3.57 35.22
N ASP A 61 6.53 -2.50 35.84
CA ASP A 61 7.87 -1.99 35.61
C ASP A 61 8.95 -3.06 35.84
N GLU A 62 8.81 -3.90 36.87
CA GLU A 62 9.72 -4.99 37.21
C GLU A 62 9.75 -6.05 36.09
N MET A 63 8.56 -6.37 35.56
CA MET A 63 8.43 -7.33 34.47
C MET A 63 9.04 -6.78 33.19
N LEU A 64 8.80 -5.51 32.85
CA LEU A 64 9.41 -4.86 31.69
C LEU A 64 10.93 -4.74 31.84
N ALA A 65 11.43 -4.43 33.03
CA ALA A 65 12.87 -4.41 33.31
C ALA A 65 13.51 -5.77 33.06
N THR A 66 12.85 -6.85 33.48
CA THR A 66 13.30 -8.23 33.24
C THR A 66 13.26 -8.57 31.75
N VAL A 67 12.14 -8.32 31.08
CA VAL A 67 11.96 -8.66 29.65
C VAL A 67 12.84 -7.82 28.73
N PHE A 68 13.08 -6.56 29.08
CA PHE A 68 13.93 -5.66 28.32
C PHE A 68 15.40 -5.77 28.73
N ASP A 69 15.75 -6.54 29.76
CA ASP A 69 17.11 -6.68 30.25
C ASP A 69 17.74 -5.29 30.48
N ARG A 70 17.04 -4.45 31.24
CA ARG A 70 17.45 -3.08 31.57
C ARG A 70 17.22 -2.78 33.04
N PRO A 71 18.04 -1.90 33.66
CA PRO A 71 17.82 -1.50 35.05
C PRO A 71 16.42 -0.91 35.26
N ILE A 72 15.74 -1.33 36.33
CA ILE A 72 14.36 -0.89 36.62
C ILE A 72 14.21 0.63 36.69
N GLY A 73 15.21 1.33 37.24
CA GLY A 73 15.21 2.80 37.30
C GLY A 73 15.17 3.45 35.92
N VAL A 74 15.89 2.87 34.95
CA VAL A 74 15.91 3.38 33.56
C VAL A 74 14.60 3.06 32.84
N VAL A 75 14.00 1.89 33.08
CA VAL A 75 12.70 1.53 32.52
C VAL A 75 11.60 2.45 33.02
N ARG A 76 11.53 2.70 34.34
CA ARG A 76 10.58 3.66 34.93
C ARG A 76 10.74 5.05 34.35
N MET A 77 11.99 5.53 34.27
CA MET A 77 12.30 6.81 33.66
C MET A 77 11.85 6.89 32.20
N ALA A 78 12.11 5.85 31.40
CA ALA A 78 11.70 5.81 30.00
C ALA A 78 10.17 5.82 29.84
N LEU A 79 9.45 5.01 30.62
CA LEU A 79 7.98 5.00 30.60
C LEU A 79 7.39 6.36 30.97
N ASP A 80 7.94 7.02 31.98
CA ASP A 80 7.52 8.38 32.37
C ASP A 80 7.78 9.40 31.26
N ILE A 81 8.93 9.32 30.58
CA ILE A 81 9.25 10.18 29.44
C ILE A 81 8.23 9.95 28.31
N PHE A 82 7.99 8.70 27.94
CA PHE A 82 7.03 8.37 26.87
C PHE A 82 5.61 8.82 27.22
N ARG A 83 5.19 8.65 28.47
CA ARG A 83 3.89 9.12 28.94
C ARG A 83 3.79 10.64 28.86
N LYS A 84 4.79 11.38 29.37
CA LYS A 84 4.83 12.84 29.30
C LYS A 84 4.83 13.37 27.86
N PHE A 85 5.49 12.65 26.96
CA PHE A 85 5.53 13.00 25.54
C PHE A 85 4.28 12.52 24.78
N GLY A 86 3.32 11.85 25.43
CA GLY A 86 2.13 11.31 24.77
C GLY A 86 2.49 10.32 23.67
N MET A 87 3.51 9.50 23.92
CA MET A 87 3.92 8.37 23.09
C MET A 87 3.27 7.06 23.56
N ILE A 88 2.98 6.98 24.86
CA ILE A 88 2.18 5.91 25.47
C ILE A 88 1.08 6.49 26.36
N GLU A 89 0.04 5.70 26.54
CA GLU A 89 -1.00 5.90 27.54
C GLU A 89 -0.98 4.74 28.54
N ILE A 90 -1.25 5.05 29.81
CA ILE A 90 -1.40 4.06 30.88
C ILE A 90 -2.78 4.30 31.48
N ASP A 91 -3.66 3.29 31.39
CA ASP A 91 -5.03 3.39 31.90
C ASP A 91 -5.12 3.16 33.41
N GLU A 92 -6.34 3.26 33.95
CA GLU A 92 -6.63 3.05 35.38
C GLU A 92 -6.29 1.63 35.86
N ASN A 93 -6.26 0.66 34.96
CA ASN A 93 -5.94 -0.74 35.23
C ASN A 93 -4.46 -1.06 34.95
N HIS A 94 -3.61 -0.03 34.77
CA HIS A 94 -2.18 -0.13 34.47
C HIS A 94 -1.83 -0.78 33.11
N PHE A 95 -2.78 -0.89 32.17
CA PHE A 95 -2.45 -1.32 30.82
C PHE A 95 -1.76 -0.20 30.05
N ILE A 96 -0.65 -0.56 29.40
CA ILE A 96 0.12 0.35 28.56
C ILE A 96 -0.35 0.21 27.11
N ALA A 97 -0.60 1.32 26.44
CA ALA A 97 -0.91 1.37 25.02
C ALA A 97 -0.03 2.36 24.28
N ILE A 98 0.45 2.01 23.09
CA ILE A 98 1.16 2.93 22.20
C ILE A 98 0.16 3.92 21.57
N SER A 99 0.37 5.22 21.80
CA SER A 99 -0.47 6.25 21.18
C SER A 99 -0.26 6.27 19.67
N LYS A 100 -1.35 6.41 18.91
CA LYS A 100 -1.34 6.42 17.44
C LYS A 100 -0.68 5.16 16.84
N TRP A 101 -0.97 3.99 17.42
CA TRP A 101 -0.44 2.70 17.00
C TRP A 101 -0.67 2.38 15.51
N GLU A 102 -1.76 2.88 14.92
CA GLU A 102 -2.10 2.77 13.50
C GLU A 102 -0.96 3.20 12.56
N LYS A 103 -0.07 4.10 13.02
CA LYS A 103 1.12 4.50 12.25
C LYS A 103 2.14 3.37 12.08
N TYR A 104 2.16 2.43 13.02
CA TYR A 104 3.12 1.31 13.09
C TYR A 104 2.53 0.01 12.53
N GLN A 105 1.21 -0.10 12.50
CA GLN A 105 0.49 -1.27 12.01
C GLN A 105 -0.75 -0.88 11.21
N ASN A 106 -0.89 -1.41 10.00
CA ASN A 106 -2.09 -1.20 9.18
C ASN A 106 -3.26 -2.05 9.74
N ILE A 107 -4.07 -1.46 10.63
CA ILE A 107 -5.16 -2.14 11.34
C ILE A 107 -6.24 -2.64 10.37
N GLU A 108 -6.55 -1.84 9.34
CA GLU A 108 -7.63 -2.11 8.40
C GLU A 108 -7.37 -3.37 7.55
N GLY A 109 -6.11 -3.60 7.16
CA GLY A 109 -5.73 -4.82 6.42
C GLY A 109 -5.85 -6.09 7.25
N LEU A 110 -5.62 -6.03 8.57
CA LEU A 110 -5.60 -7.22 9.41
C LEU A 110 -6.99 -7.64 9.91
N GLU A 111 -7.87 -6.67 10.22
CA GLU A 111 -9.27 -6.94 10.55
C GLU A 111 -10.02 -7.52 9.35
N ARG A 112 -9.78 -6.98 8.15
CA ARG A 112 -10.36 -7.49 6.89
C ARG A 112 -9.93 -8.93 6.60
N ILE A 113 -8.65 -9.27 6.81
CA ILE A 113 -8.14 -10.65 6.67
C ILE A 113 -8.76 -11.58 7.73
N ARG A 114 -8.92 -11.13 8.98
CA ARG A 114 -9.54 -11.92 10.06
C ARG A 114 -11.02 -12.19 9.76
N GLU A 115 -11.75 -11.19 9.26
CA GLU A 115 -13.15 -11.26 8.86
C GLU A 115 -13.34 -12.23 7.68
N GLN A 116 -12.57 -12.05 6.61
CA GLN A 116 -12.59 -12.94 5.44
C GLN A 116 -12.20 -14.38 5.79
N THR A 117 -11.26 -14.59 6.72
CA THR A 117 -10.88 -15.93 7.18
C THR A 117 -12.01 -16.57 7.97
N ARG A 118 -12.70 -15.81 8.82
CA ARG A 118 -13.88 -16.29 9.57
C ARG A 118 -15.00 -16.71 8.64
N GLN A 119 -15.29 -15.92 7.61
CA GLN A 119 -16.31 -16.22 6.60
C GLN A 119 -15.92 -17.42 5.72
N ARG A 120 -14.65 -17.54 5.31
CA ARG A 120 -14.14 -18.71 4.57
C ARG A 120 -14.28 -20.01 5.37
N VAL A 121 -13.94 -19.98 6.66
CA VAL A 121 -14.07 -21.17 7.54
C VAL A 121 -15.54 -21.52 7.78
N ALA A 122 -16.43 -20.53 7.93
CA ALA A 122 -17.86 -20.76 8.04
C ALA A 122 -18.44 -21.39 6.76
N LYS A 123 -18.19 -20.79 5.59
CA LYS A 123 -18.62 -21.34 4.28
C LYS A 123 -18.06 -22.74 4.03
N HIS A 124 -16.81 -23.02 4.40
CA HIS A 124 -16.22 -24.36 4.29
C HIS A 124 -16.89 -25.37 5.23
N ARG A 125 -17.23 -24.99 6.47
CA ARG A 125 -17.96 -25.85 7.42
C ARG A 125 -19.39 -26.13 6.96
N GLU A 126 -20.06 -25.16 6.35
CA GLU A 126 -21.39 -25.34 5.75
C GLU A 126 -21.35 -26.24 4.51
N ARG A 127 -20.40 -26.02 3.59
CA ARG A 127 -20.19 -26.89 2.42
C ARG A 127 -19.86 -28.33 2.82
N LYS A 128 -19.08 -28.52 3.90
CA LYS A 128 -18.76 -29.85 4.45
C LYS A 128 -19.95 -30.51 5.18
N LYS A 129 -20.90 -29.71 5.70
CA LYS A 129 -22.17 -30.21 6.25
C LYS A 129 -23.19 -30.56 5.15
N LEU A 130 -23.13 -29.90 3.99
CA LEU A 130 -23.98 -30.19 2.82
C LEU A 130 -23.45 -31.30 1.90
N GLY A 131 -22.25 -31.83 2.17
CA GLY A 131 -21.63 -32.90 1.38
C GLY A 131 -22.11 -34.30 1.74
N THR A 132 -23.32 -34.67 1.31
CA THR A 132 -23.68 -36.06 1.00
C THR A 132 -24.24 -36.13 -0.42
N ASN A 133 -23.56 -36.93 -1.25
CA ASN A 133 -23.92 -37.40 -2.60
C ASN A 133 -23.79 -36.31 -3.70
N THR A 134 -23.19 -36.53 -4.87
CA THR A 134 -23.27 -37.70 -5.75
C THR A 134 -22.14 -37.66 -6.81
N GLU A 135 -21.89 -38.81 -7.42
CA GLU A 135 -20.85 -39.16 -8.39
C GLU A 135 -21.06 -38.65 -9.84
N SER A 136 -19.95 -38.60 -10.57
CA SER A 136 -19.77 -38.90 -12.02
C SER A 136 -20.05 -37.87 -13.14
N ASN A 137 -19.09 -37.88 -14.09
CA ASN A 137 -19.15 -37.70 -15.56
C ASN A 137 -19.30 -36.33 -16.26
N ASP A 138 -18.17 -35.93 -16.86
CA ASP A 138 -17.91 -35.65 -18.29
C ASP A 138 -18.49 -34.41 -19.05
N THR A 139 -17.57 -33.82 -19.84
CA THR A 139 -17.71 -32.95 -21.04
C THR A 139 -18.09 -31.44 -20.98
N VAL A 140 -17.06 -30.63 -21.33
CA VAL A 140 -17.01 -29.55 -22.37
C VAL A 140 -17.73 -28.20 -22.16
N THR A 141 -16.87 -27.17 -21.96
CA THR A 141 -16.92 -25.74 -22.37
C THR A 141 -18.21 -24.92 -22.27
N LEU A 142 -18.16 -23.84 -21.49
CA LEU A 142 -18.27 -22.45 -21.97
C LEU A 142 -17.95 -21.49 -20.81
N ARG A 143 -17.13 -20.48 -21.11
CA ARG A 143 -16.80 -19.37 -20.21
C ARG A 143 -18.08 -18.69 -19.74
N ASN A 144 -18.39 -18.81 -18.46
CA ASN A 144 -19.19 -17.84 -17.74
C ASN A 144 -18.42 -17.55 -16.46
N ALA A 145 -17.71 -16.42 -16.44
CA ALA A 145 -17.22 -15.84 -15.20
C ALA A 145 -18.45 -15.67 -14.30
N THR A 146 -18.48 -16.41 -13.20
CA THR A 146 -19.54 -16.31 -12.20
C THR A 146 -19.52 -14.93 -11.55
N GLU A 147 -20.65 -14.48 -11.04
CA GLU A 147 -20.83 -13.23 -10.26
C GLU A 147 -19.72 -13.06 -9.17
N GLU A 148 -19.19 -14.17 -8.64
CA GLU A 148 -18.02 -14.25 -7.74
C GLU A 148 -16.68 -13.71 -8.33
N GLU A 149 -16.44 -13.75 -9.66
CA GLU A 149 -15.23 -13.19 -10.30
C GLU A 149 -15.32 -11.66 -10.47
N LEU A 150 -16.53 -11.14 -10.73
CA LEU A 150 -16.78 -9.69 -10.84
C LEU A 150 -16.76 -9.00 -9.47
N GLU A 151 -17.30 -9.63 -8.43
CA GLU A 151 -17.18 -9.14 -7.05
C GLU A 151 -15.73 -9.21 -6.53
N LEU A 152 -14.94 -10.21 -6.95
CA LEU A 152 -13.50 -10.28 -6.66
C LEU A 152 -12.72 -9.13 -7.31
N GLU A 153 -13.05 -8.76 -8.55
CA GLU A 153 -12.45 -7.62 -9.25
C GLU A 153 -12.83 -6.28 -8.59
N GLU A 154 -14.10 -6.12 -8.19
CA GLU A 154 -14.55 -4.91 -7.46
C GLU A 154 -13.96 -4.80 -6.04
N GLU A 155 -13.72 -5.91 -5.34
CA GLU A 155 -13.05 -5.90 -4.03
C GLU A 155 -11.53 -5.65 -4.13
N LEU A 156 -10.85 -6.16 -5.16
CA LEU A 156 -9.44 -5.87 -5.46
C LEU A 156 -9.20 -4.39 -5.82
N ASP A 157 -10.19 -3.74 -6.44
CA ASP A 157 -10.13 -2.32 -6.76
C ASP A 157 -10.38 -1.42 -5.54
N LYS A 158 -11.15 -1.89 -4.53
CA LYS A 158 -11.33 -1.17 -3.26
C LYS A 158 -10.12 -1.30 -2.31
N GLU A 159 -9.35 -2.40 -2.37
CA GLU A 159 -8.11 -2.55 -1.58
C GLU A 159 -6.97 -1.61 -2.01
N LYS A 160 -7.02 -1.03 -3.22
CA LYS A 160 -6.01 -0.06 -3.71
C LYS A 160 -6.16 1.34 -3.08
N GLU A 161 -7.32 1.67 -2.49
CA GLU A 161 -7.56 3.03 -1.99
C GLU A 161 -6.83 3.41 -0.69
N ILE A 162 -6.27 2.44 0.07
CA ILE A 162 -5.67 2.69 1.40
C ILE A 162 -4.16 3.00 1.33
N ASN A 163 -3.55 2.97 0.13
CA ASN A 163 -2.21 3.52 -0.12
C ASN A 163 -2.24 4.29 -1.44
N LYS A 164 -2.79 5.51 -1.44
CA LYS A 164 -2.63 6.43 -2.58
C LYS A 164 -1.17 6.88 -2.66
N ASP A 165 -0.33 6.00 -3.19
CA ASP A 165 0.90 6.37 -3.87
C ASP A 165 0.47 6.67 -5.31
N PRO A 166 0.08 7.92 -5.64
CA PRO A 166 -0.47 8.26 -6.96
C PRO A 166 0.49 7.89 -8.08
N VAL A 167 1.79 7.83 -7.80
CA VAL A 167 2.80 7.39 -8.74
C VAL A 167 2.75 5.88 -8.96
N ARG A 168 2.49 5.09 -7.92
CA ARG A 168 2.28 3.64 -8.04
C ARG A 168 1.03 3.35 -8.85
N ASP A 169 -0.06 4.08 -8.60
CA ASP A 169 -1.32 3.91 -9.29
C ASP A 169 -1.20 4.28 -10.77
N LEU A 170 -0.57 5.42 -11.10
CA LEU A 170 -0.27 5.78 -12.49
C LEU A 170 0.62 4.75 -13.18
N TYR A 171 1.59 4.19 -12.46
CA TYR A 171 2.48 3.17 -13.01
C TYR A 171 1.76 1.84 -13.28
N ASP A 172 0.93 1.39 -12.34
CA ASP A 172 0.15 0.16 -12.51
C ASP A 172 -0.93 0.33 -13.59
N HIS A 173 -1.55 1.50 -13.67
CA HIS A 173 -2.46 1.87 -14.75
C HIS A 173 -1.76 1.90 -16.11
N TYR A 174 -0.53 2.42 -16.19
CA TYR A 174 0.27 2.33 -17.42
C TYR A 174 0.60 0.89 -17.81
N LEU A 175 0.94 0.03 -16.83
CA LEU A 175 1.27 -1.37 -17.09
C LEU A 175 0.07 -2.21 -17.56
N SER A 176 -1.16 -1.85 -17.17
CA SER A 176 -2.37 -2.57 -17.61
C SER A 176 -2.56 -2.51 -19.14
N PHE A 177 -1.99 -1.51 -19.80
CA PHE A 177 -2.03 -1.41 -21.26
C PHE A 177 -0.98 -2.27 -21.97
N ASP A 178 -0.08 -2.95 -21.26
CA ASP A 178 0.89 -3.91 -21.82
C ASP A 178 1.69 -3.37 -23.03
N ILE A 179 2.12 -2.11 -22.97
CA ILE A 179 2.89 -1.46 -24.05
C ILE A 179 4.40 -1.68 -23.84
N VAL A 180 4.87 -1.40 -22.63
CA VAL A 180 6.24 -1.69 -22.19
C VAL A 180 6.20 -2.32 -20.81
N SER A 181 6.76 -3.52 -20.69
CA SER A 181 6.93 -4.21 -19.42
C SER A 181 8.04 -3.59 -18.59
N HIS A 182 7.80 -3.44 -17.29
CA HIS A 182 8.79 -3.00 -16.31
C HIS A 182 8.86 -4.00 -15.15
N LYS A 183 10.07 -4.40 -14.76
CA LYS A 183 10.26 -5.36 -13.65
C LYS A 183 9.86 -4.77 -12.28
N LYS A 184 10.01 -3.46 -12.10
CA LYS A 184 9.69 -2.73 -10.88
C LYS A 184 9.61 -1.23 -11.13
N LEU A 185 8.85 -0.54 -10.28
CA LEU A 185 8.83 0.92 -10.23
C LEU A 185 10.16 1.46 -9.68
N THR A 186 10.93 2.15 -10.51
CA THR A 186 12.26 2.68 -10.15
C THR A 186 12.21 4.10 -9.60
N LYS A 187 13.29 4.56 -8.96
CA LYS A 187 13.40 5.95 -8.46
C LYS A 187 13.30 6.99 -9.58
N SER A 188 13.84 6.69 -10.77
CA SER A 188 13.76 7.58 -11.94
C SER A 188 12.32 7.73 -12.44
N MET A 189 11.59 6.62 -12.54
CA MET A 189 10.16 6.62 -12.87
C MET A 189 9.33 7.41 -11.85
N ARG A 190 9.61 7.21 -10.56
CA ARG A 190 8.95 7.98 -9.50
C ARG A 190 9.22 9.47 -9.61
N SER A 191 10.47 9.84 -9.88
CA SER A 191 10.85 11.25 -10.06
C SER A 191 10.13 11.89 -11.26
N ALA A 192 10.01 11.17 -12.38
CA ALA A 192 9.33 11.67 -13.57
C ALA A 192 7.82 11.90 -13.31
N ALA A 193 7.13 10.90 -12.73
CA ALA A 193 5.71 11.01 -12.41
C ALA A 193 5.42 12.10 -11.37
N ASN A 194 6.22 12.18 -10.29
CA ASN A 194 6.08 13.25 -9.30
C ASN A 194 6.32 14.64 -9.90
N ALA A 195 7.21 14.77 -10.90
CA ALA A 195 7.41 16.03 -11.58
C ALA A 195 6.21 16.43 -12.46
N ARG A 196 5.40 15.48 -12.95
CA ARG A 196 4.18 15.76 -13.71
C ARG A 196 2.98 16.03 -12.81
N LEU A 197 2.88 15.37 -11.66
CA LEU A 197 1.84 15.62 -10.65
C LEU A 197 1.89 17.03 -10.05
N LYS A 198 2.94 17.81 -10.32
CA LYS A 198 2.99 19.25 -10.01
C LYS A 198 2.23 20.12 -11.01
N ASP A 199 2.15 19.66 -12.26
CA ASP A 199 1.65 20.43 -13.40
C ASP A 199 0.26 19.95 -13.85
N TYR A 200 -0.08 18.69 -13.55
CA TYR A 200 -1.30 18.00 -13.98
C TYR A 200 -1.97 17.32 -12.79
N SER A 201 -3.30 17.22 -12.80
CA SER A 201 -4.00 16.40 -11.82
C SER A 201 -3.72 14.92 -12.06
N PHE A 202 -3.97 14.09 -11.05
CA PHE A 202 -3.86 12.63 -11.19
C PHE A 202 -4.75 12.11 -12.33
N ASP A 203 -5.99 12.61 -12.43
CA ASP A 203 -6.94 12.19 -13.45
C ASP A 203 -6.50 12.61 -14.85
N ASP A 204 -5.89 13.80 -15.00
CA ASP A 204 -5.33 14.24 -16.28
C ASP A 204 -4.21 13.32 -16.76
N LEU A 205 -3.31 12.91 -15.85
CA LEU A 205 -2.24 11.98 -16.17
C LEU A 205 -2.74 10.58 -16.45
N LYS A 206 -3.79 10.13 -15.73
CA LYS A 206 -4.45 8.86 -15.99
C LYS A 206 -5.05 8.84 -17.40
N LYS A 207 -5.84 9.85 -17.75
CA LYS A 207 -6.38 10.01 -19.10
C LYS A 207 -5.29 10.12 -20.18
N ALA A 208 -4.19 10.83 -19.90
CA ALA A 208 -3.09 10.91 -20.84
C ALA A 208 -2.46 9.54 -21.14
N ILE A 209 -2.40 8.64 -20.15
CA ILE A 209 -1.99 7.24 -20.35
C ILE A 209 -3.01 6.49 -21.22
N GLU A 210 -4.31 6.65 -20.96
CA GLU A 210 -5.39 6.02 -21.72
C GLU A 210 -5.36 6.46 -23.20
N ASN A 211 -5.24 7.77 -23.44
CA ASN A 211 -5.13 8.37 -24.76
C ASN A 211 -3.88 7.88 -25.51
N TYR A 212 -2.73 7.86 -24.84
CA TYR A 212 -1.49 7.28 -25.38
C TYR A 212 -1.70 5.82 -25.79
N ALA A 213 -2.31 5.01 -24.93
CA ALA A 213 -2.54 3.60 -25.20
C ALA A 213 -3.52 3.38 -26.35
N HIS A 214 -4.59 4.16 -26.42
CA HIS A 214 -5.56 4.14 -27.52
C HIS A 214 -4.88 4.41 -28.86
N VAL A 215 -4.14 5.53 -28.93
CA VAL A 215 -3.41 5.95 -30.12
C VAL A 215 -2.38 4.90 -30.53
N PHE A 216 -1.61 4.38 -29.57
CA PHE A 216 -0.57 3.41 -29.85
C PHE A 216 -1.14 2.08 -30.38
N LYS A 217 -2.20 1.55 -29.77
CA LYS A 217 -2.79 0.26 -30.13
C LYS A 217 -3.67 0.32 -31.37
N SER A 218 -4.26 1.47 -31.68
CA SER A 218 -5.20 1.61 -32.78
C SER A 218 -4.52 1.60 -34.15
N ASP A 219 -5.04 0.80 -35.08
CA ASP A 219 -4.54 0.76 -36.46
C ASP A 219 -4.89 2.02 -37.25
N SER A 220 -5.87 2.80 -36.79
CA SER A 220 -6.27 4.05 -37.43
C SER A 220 -5.39 5.24 -37.05
N HIS A 221 -4.33 5.05 -36.24
CA HIS A 221 -3.43 6.12 -35.82
C HIS A 221 -1.98 5.85 -36.26
N TRP A 222 -1.27 6.89 -36.71
CA TRP A 222 0.09 6.79 -37.26
C TRP A 222 1.17 6.70 -36.18
N PHE A 223 0.87 7.16 -34.96
CA PHE A 223 1.85 7.20 -33.88
C PHE A 223 2.09 5.79 -33.31
N LYS A 224 3.34 5.31 -33.42
CA LYS A 224 3.77 3.97 -32.97
C LYS A 224 5.02 3.98 -32.09
N GLN A 225 5.38 5.15 -31.55
CA GLN A 225 6.54 5.24 -30.66
C GLN A 225 6.22 4.61 -29.29
N ARG A 226 7.11 3.73 -28.84
CA ARG A 226 7.05 3.14 -27.50
C ARG A 226 7.70 4.10 -26.51
N TYR A 227 6.94 4.53 -25.51
CA TYR A 227 7.45 5.25 -24.36
C TYR A 227 7.44 4.33 -23.16
N THR A 228 8.54 4.28 -22.42
CA THR A 228 8.53 3.75 -21.06
C THR A 228 7.65 4.63 -20.17
N PHE A 229 7.27 4.16 -18.98
CA PHE A 229 6.52 4.99 -18.04
C PHE A 229 7.23 6.32 -17.73
N ALA A 230 8.56 6.29 -17.53
CA ALA A 230 9.35 7.50 -17.29
C ALA A 230 9.41 8.42 -18.52
N ASP A 231 9.50 7.86 -19.73
CA ASP A 231 9.52 8.64 -20.97
C ASP A 231 8.17 9.32 -21.24
N LEU A 232 7.07 8.60 -21.03
CA LEU A 232 5.73 9.15 -21.19
C LEU A 232 5.53 10.31 -20.22
N MET A 233 6.02 10.17 -18.97
CA MET A 233 5.97 11.20 -17.92
C MET A 233 6.93 12.38 -18.14
N ARG A 234 7.56 12.55 -19.31
CA ARG A 234 8.26 13.79 -19.63
C ARG A 234 7.26 14.84 -20.09
N ASP A 235 7.49 16.10 -19.72
CA ASP A 235 6.61 17.23 -20.06
C ASP A 235 6.20 17.26 -21.55
N LYS A 236 7.18 17.22 -22.45
CA LYS A 236 6.97 17.22 -23.91
C LYS A 236 6.19 16.02 -24.45
N ASP A 237 6.14 14.92 -23.69
CA ASP A 237 5.52 13.67 -24.12
C ASP A 237 4.11 13.55 -23.53
N VAL A 238 3.91 13.82 -22.24
CA VAL A 238 2.57 13.91 -21.61
C VAL A 238 1.68 14.90 -22.37
N ARG A 239 2.20 16.10 -22.69
CA ARG A 239 1.45 17.16 -23.38
C ARG A 239 0.84 16.75 -24.71
N LYS A 240 1.35 15.69 -25.35
CA LYS A 240 0.79 15.20 -26.62
C LYS A 240 -0.49 14.39 -26.42
N PHE A 241 -0.73 13.88 -25.22
CA PHE A 241 -1.80 12.92 -24.93
C PHE A 241 -2.81 13.40 -23.88
N VAL A 242 -2.63 14.60 -23.32
CA VAL A 242 -3.68 15.24 -22.52
C VAL A 242 -4.89 15.57 -23.40
N ASP A 243 -6.09 15.62 -22.81
CA ASP A 243 -7.35 15.82 -23.55
C ASP A 243 -7.34 17.12 -24.36
N GLU A 244 -6.74 18.20 -23.83
CA GLU A 244 -6.64 19.49 -24.51
C GLU A 244 -5.85 19.43 -25.82
N ALA A 245 -4.98 18.42 -25.97
CA ALA A 245 -4.19 18.20 -27.16
C ALA A 245 -4.90 17.35 -28.23
N ASP A 246 -6.14 16.92 -28.01
CA ASP A 246 -6.94 16.08 -28.91
C ASP A 246 -6.13 14.98 -29.63
N PRO A 247 -5.49 14.07 -28.88
CA PRO A 247 -4.56 13.08 -29.43
C PRO A 247 -5.22 12.13 -30.44
N VAL A 248 -6.50 11.78 -30.24
CA VAL A 248 -7.21 10.83 -31.10
C VAL A 248 -7.35 11.40 -32.52
N ASN A 249 -7.65 12.69 -32.68
CA ASN A 249 -7.70 13.28 -34.01
C ASN A 249 -6.30 13.62 -34.55
N ASN A 250 -5.42 14.16 -33.70
CA ASN A 250 -4.08 14.58 -34.13
C ASN A 250 -3.19 13.42 -34.59
N PHE A 251 -3.38 12.22 -34.04
CA PHE A 251 -2.62 11.03 -34.44
C PHE A 251 -3.34 10.15 -35.48
N LYS A 252 -4.52 10.54 -35.97
CA LYS A 252 -5.30 9.75 -36.93
C LYS A 252 -4.58 9.65 -38.28
N LYS A 253 -4.53 8.46 -38.87
CA LYS A 253 -4.09 8.26 -40.25
C LYS A 253 -5.13 8.86 -41.18
N ASP A 254 -4.69 9.61 -42.18
CA ASP A 254 -5.57 9.98 -43.28
C ASP A 254 -6.09 8.72 -43.97
N LYS A 255 -7.41 8.66 -44.16
CA LYS A 255 -8.06 7.63 -44.98
C LYS A 255 -7.73 7.90 -46.45
N GLY A 256 -6.52 7.52 -46.85
CA GLY A 256 -6.08 7.43 -48.23
C GLY A 256 -6.06 8.77 -48.98
N ASN A 257 -4.86 9.26 -49.23
CA ASN A 257 -4.54 9.57 -50.61
C ASN A 257 -3.32 8.73 -51.01
N GLY A 258 -3.60 7.58 -51.61
CA GLY A 258 -2.68 7.06 -52.60
C GLY A 258 -2.72 8.02 -53.78
N ASN A 259 -1.73 8.92 -53.87
CA ASN A 259 -1.26 9.42 -55.14
C ASN A 259 0.13 10.03 -54.99
N ASN A 260 1.02 9.60 -55.88
CA ASN A 260 2.34 10.14 -56.12
C ASN A 260 2.36 11.67 -56.10
N ALA A 261 3.33 12.23 -55.39
CA ALA A 261 4.07 13.39 -55.88
C ALA A 261 5.52 13.28 -55.42
N ILE A 262 6.34 12.79 -56.36
CA ILE A 262 7.76 13.13 -56.49
C ILE A 262 7.88 14.66 -56.63
N TYR A 263 9.09 15.16 -56.39
CA TYR A 263 9.62 16.53 -56.45
C TYR A 263 9.63 17.21 -55.08
N GLY A 264 10.77 17.54 -54.48
CA GLY A 264 12.16 17.55 -54.92
C GLY A 264 12.98 18.27 -53.86
#